data_AF-A0A9D1GCB8-F1
#
_entry.id   AF-A0A9D1GCB8-F1
#
_cell.length_a   1.000
_cell.length_b   1.000
_cell.length_c   1.000
_cell.angle_alpha   90.00
_cell.angle_beta   90.00
_cell.angle_gamma   90.00
#
_symmetry.space_group_name_H-M   'P 1'
#
loop_
_entity.id
_entity.type
_entity.pdbx_description
1 polymer ?
#
loop_
_entity_poly.entity_id
_entity_poly.type
_entity_poly.pdbx_seq_one_letter_code
_entity_poly.pdbx_strand_id
1 'polypeptide(L)'
;MNYKERLKQYLEEDVIYSEYKSGRCDMSDFDNFCIEHCKDIECLLKENEKQKEVIDKLTKTIYEIDELRKTTGGYPSNYIDNLLDTLKEVE
;
A
#
# COMPACT_ATOMS: atom_id res chain seq x y z
N MET A 1 -2.76 -5.98 16.44
CA MET A 1 -2.53 -4.66 15.83
C MET A 1 -1.68 -4.83 14.59
N ASN A 2 -2.17 -4.47 13.41
CA ASN A 2 -1.41 -4.52 12.16
C ASN A 2 -0.46 -3.30 12.06
N TYR A 3 0.45 -3.30 11.08
CA TYR A 3 1.43 -2.21 10.91
C TYR A 3 0.75 -0.86 10.58
N LYS A 4 -0.43 -0.82 9.91
CA LYS A 4 -1.18 0.42 9.66
C LYS A 4 -1.71 1.04 10.94
N GLU A 5 -2.27 0.21 11.83
CA GLU A 5 -2.75 0.61 13.15
C GLU A 5 -1.59 1.10 14.03
N ARG A 6 -0.46 0.38 14.03
CA ARG A 6 0.76 0.81 14.74
C ARG A 6 1.25 2.17 14.25
N LEU A 7 1.38 2.34 12.94
CA LEU A 7 1.82 3.61 12.35
C LEU A 7 0.91 4.78 12.67
N LYS A 8 -0.41 4.55 12.67
CA LYS A 8 -1.38 5.57 13.07
C LYS A 8 -1.21 5.96 14.53
N GLN A 9 -1.03 4.97 15.43
CA GLN A 9 -0.80 5.23 16.84
C GLN A 9 0.50 6.02 17.08
N TYR A 10 1.57 5.73 16.32
CA TYR A 10 2.83 6.50 16.45
C TYR A 10 2.65 7.99 16.14
N LEU A 11 1.79 8.32 15.16
CA LEU A 11 1.48 9.72 14.82
C LEU A 11 0.61 10.41 15.87
N GLU A 12 -0.30 9.67 16.50
CA GLU A 12 -1.31 10.21 17.41
C GLU A 12 -0.81 10.31 18.86
N GLU A 13 -0.01 9.34 19.32
CA GLU A 13 0.26 9.18 20.75
C GLU A 13 1.72 9.42 21.14
N ASP A 14 2.70 9.32 20.22
CA ASP A 14 4.16 9.51 20.37
C ASP A 14 4.75 9.40 21.80
N VAL A 15 4.28 8.39 22.54
CA VAL A 15 4.56 8.23 23.98
C VAL A 15 6.03 7.87 24.17
N ILE A 16 6.56 6.99 23.33
CA ILE A 16 7.94 6.50 23.45
C ILE A 16 8.96 7.63 23.21
N TYR A 17 8.75 8.51 22.21
CA TYR A 17 9.61 9.67 22.01
C TYR A 17 9.51 10.66 23.18
N SER A 18 8.29 10.88 23.69
CA SER A 18 8.05 11.72 24.85
C SER A 18 8.73 11.18 26.11
N GLU A 19 8.68 9.86 26.31
CA GLU A 19 9.33 9.15 27.42
C GLU A 19 10.86 9.18 27.31
N TYR A 20 11.42 8.95 26.12
CA TYR A 20 12.86 9.09 25.86
C TYR A 20 13.35 10.51 26.18
N LYS A 21 12.67 11.56 25.70
CA LYS A 21 13.00 12.95 26.04
C LYS A 21 12.94 13.24 27.54
N SER A 22 12.03 12.58 28.25
CA SER A 22 11.90 12.72 29.71
C SER A 22 12.92 11.90 30.51
N GLY A 23 13.75 11.09 29.83
CA GLY A 23 14.72 10.18 30.45
C GLY A 23 14.09 8.95 31.09
N ARG A 24 12.82 8.64 30.78
CA ARG A 24 12.07 7.48 31.31
C ARG A 24 12.19 6.22 30.45
N CYS A 25 12.74 6.36 29.25
CA CYS A 25 13.03 5.29 28.30
C CYS A 25 14.52 5.39 27.96
N ASP A 26 15.22 4.27 27.91
CA ASP A 26 16.64 4.24 27.58
C ASP A 26 16.86 4.27 26.05
N MET A 27 18.11 4.52 25.64
CA MET A 27 18.45 4.63 24.21
C MET A 27 18.15 3.34 23.44
N SER A 28 18.28 2.17 24.09
CA SER A 28 18.09 0.89 23.43
C SER A 28 16.62 0.60 23.12
N ASP A 29 15.72 0.98 24.03
CA ASP A 29 14.28 0.90 23.83
C ASP A 29 13.82 1.85 22.71
N PHE A 30 14.38 3.06 22.66
CA PHE A 30 14.11 4.02 21.59
C PHE A 30 14.63 3.53 20.22
N ASP A 31 15.84 2.96 20.18
CA ASP A 31 16.42 2.40 18.95
C ASP A 31 15.56 1.24 18.42
N ASN A 32 15.11 0.33 19.30
CA ASN A 32 14.22 -0.76 18.94
C ASN A 32 12.88 -0.25 18.39
N PHE A 33 12.32 0.78 19.02
CA PHE A 33 11.11 1.46 18.52
C PHE A 33 11.31 2.01 17.11
N CYS A 34 12.41 2.74 16.86
CA CYS A 34 12.72 3.28 15.55
C CYS A 34 12.89 2.18 14.49
N ILE A 35 13.54 1.06 14.83
CA ILE A 35 13.71 -0.08 13.91
C ILE A 35 12.35 -0.67 13.53
N GLU A 36 11.47 -0.91 14.48
CA GLU A 36 10.12 -1.43 14.20
C GLU A 36 9.27 -0.44 13.39
N HIS A 37 9.40 0.86 13.68
CA HIS A 37 8.75 1.92 12.90
C HIS A 37 9.18 1.89 11.43
N CYS A 38 10.49 1.77 11.17
CA CYS A 38 11.03 1.65 9.82
C CYS A 38 10.52 0.40 9.11
N LYS A 39 10.45 -0.75 9.78
CA LYS A 39 9.90 -1.98 9.20
C LYS A 39 8.42 -1.84 8.83
N ASP A 40 7.64 -1.17 9.68
CA ASP A 40 6.23 -0.90 9.41
C ASP A 40 6.06 0.00 8.17
N ILE A 41 6.90 1.03 8.02
CA ILE A 41 6.94 1.88 6.82
C ILE A 41 7.33 1.06 5.58
N GLU A 42 8.35 0.21 5.66
CA GLU A 42 8.75 -0.65 4.54
C GLU A 42 7.63 -1.59 4.10
N CYS A 43 6.85 -2.14 5.05
CA CYS A 43 5.68 -2.96 4.74
C CYS A 43 4.64 -2.15 3.96
N LEU A 44 4.35 -0.92 4.40
CA LEU A 44 3.43 -0.02 3.69
C LEU A 44 3.93 0.34 2.29
N LEU A 45 5.21 0.64 2.14
CA LEU A 45 5.79 1.00 0.85
C LEU A 45 5.69 -0.16 -0.15
N LYS A 46 5.96 -1.39 0.29
CA LYS A 46 5.81 -2.59 -0.55
C LYS A 46 4.35 -2.83 -0.97
N GLU A 47 3.39 -2.61 -0.08
CA GLU A 47 1.98 -2.68 -0.46
C GLU A 47 1.59 -1.59 -1.45
N ASN A 48 2.08 -0.37 -1.25
CA ASN A 48 1.80 0.75 -2.16
C ASN A 48 2.38 0.48 -3.56
N GLU A 49 3.58 -0.09 -3.63
CA GLU A 49 4.21 -0.50 -4.88
C GLU A 49 3.37 -1.55 -5.63
N LYS A 50 2.91 -2.59 -4.94
CA LYS A 50 1.99 -3.60 -5.53
C LYS A 50 0.69 -2.98 -6.03
N GLN A 51 0.08 -2.10 -5.24
CA GLN A 51 -1.15 -1.41 -5.64
C GLN A 51 -0.92 -0.55 -6.89
N LYS A 52 0.22 0.14 -6.97
CA LYS A 52 0.61 0.94 -8.13
C LYS A 52 0.77 0.07 -9.38
N GLU A 53 1.45 -1.08 -9.27
CA GLU A 53 1.59 -2.03 -10.38
C GLU A 53 0.22 -2.49 -10.91
N VAL A 54 -0.72 -2.78 -10.02
CA VAL A 54 -2.08 -3.16 -10.43
C VAL A 54 -2.83 -2.01 -11.10
N ILE A 55 -2.72 -0.78 -10.57
CA ILE A 55 -3.31 0.41 -11.20
C ILE A 55 -2.75 0.62 -12.61
N ASP A 56 -1.44 0.45 -12.79
CA ASP A 56 -0.79 0.59 -14.09
C ASP A 56 -1.28 -0.47 -15.08
N LYS A 57 -1.40 -1.74 -14.63
CA LYS A 57 -1.99 -2.84 -15.43
C LYS A 57 -3.44 -2.56 -15.81
N LEU A 58 -4.28 -2.15 -14.86
CA LEU A 58 -5.69 -1.83 -15.10
C LEU A 58 -5.82 -0.68 -16.11
N THR A 59 -5.01 0.36 -15.94
CA THR A 59 -4.99 1.52 -16.83
C THR A 59 -4.67 1.08 -18.26
N LYS A 60 -3.64 0.24 -18.45
CA LYS A 60 -3.28 -0.32 -19.75
C LYS A 60 -4.43 -1.15 -20.35
N THR A 61 -5.01 -2.06 -19.58
CA THR A 61 -6.14 -2.90 -20.03
C THR A 61 -7.33 -2.06 -20.47
N ILE A 62 -7.67 -1.01 -19.72
CA ILE A 62 -8.76 -0.07 -20.06
C ILE A 62 -8.48 0.63 -21.39
N TYR A 63 -7.25 1.10 -21.61
CA TYR A 63 -6.87 1.71 -22.89
C TYR A 63 -7.02 0.74 -24.06
N GLU A 64 -6.57 -0.50 -23.91
CA GLU A 64 -6.69 -1.53 -24.94
C GLU A 64 -8.16 -1.87 -25.25
N ILE A 65 -9.00 -1.96 -24.23
CA ILE A 65 -10.45 -2.16 -24.39
C ILE A 65 -11.10 -1.00 -25.14
N ASP A 66 -10.75 0.25 -24.82
CA ASP A 66 -11.31 1.43 -25.47
C ASP A 66 -10.93 1.51 -26.96
N GLU A 67 -9.68 1.18 -27.31
CA GLU A 67 -9.23 1.12 -28.70
C GLU A 67 -9.93 0.02 -29.51
N LEU A 68 -10.11 -1.17 -28.91
CA LEU A 68 -10.89 -2.25 -29.52
C LEU A 68 -12.35 -1.85 -29.72
N ARG A 69 -12.95 -1.17 -28.74
CA ARG A 69 -14.32 -0.65 -28.84
C ARG A 69 -14.48 0.34 -29.97
N LYS A 70 -13.55 1.29 -30.11
CA LYS A 70 -13.57 2.26 -31.22
C LYS A 70 -13.47 1.59 -32.59
N THR A 71 -12.66 0.52 -32.68
CA THR A 71 -12.41 -0.18 -33.95
C THR A 71 -13.55 -1.13 -34.33
N THR A 72 -14.10 -1.86 -33.36
CA THR A 72 -15.10 -2.91 -33.60
C THR A 72 -16.53 -2.46 -33.40
N GLY A 73 -16.75 -1.29 -32.79
CA GLY A 73 -18.07 -0.76 -32.44
C GLY A 73 -18.70 -1.42 -31.20
N GLY A 74 -18.00 -2.31 -30.51
CA GLY A 74 -18.50 -3.01 -29.32
C GLY A 74 -17.38 -3.38 -28.34
N TYR A 75 -17.73 -3.68 -27.09
CA TYR A 75 -16.74 -4.15 -26.11
C TYR A 75 -16.29 -5.58 -26.42
N PRO A 76 -15.01 -5.94 -26.19
CA PRO A 76 -14.55 -7.33 -26.25
C PRO A 76 -15.37 -8.21 -25.30
N SER A 77 -15.73 -9.44 -25.67
CA SER A 77 -16.62 -10.28 -24.85
C SER A 77 -16.06 -10.65 -23.47
N ASN A 78 -14.73 -10.65 -23.31
CA ASN A 78 -14.01 -11.05 -22.09
C ASN A 78 -13.46 -9.86 -21.28
N TYR A 79 -13.87 -8.62 -21.59
CA TYR A 79 -13.26 -7.44 -20.97
C TYR A 79 -13.47 -7.35 -19.45
N ILE A 80 -14.62 -7.83 -18.95
CA ILE A 80 -14.92 -7.85 -17.51
C ILE A 80 -14.00 -8.85 -16.80
N ASP A 81 -13.82 -10.04 -17.36
CA ASP A 81 -12.97 -11.08 -16.78
C ASP A 81 -11.52 -10.61 -16.68
N ASN A 82 -10.99 -9.99 -17.73
CA ASN A 82 -9.63 -9.42 -17.74
C ASN A 82 -9.43 -8.35 -16.65
N LEU A 83 -10.43 -7.50 -16.42
CA LEU A 83 -10.38 -6.47 -15.37
C LEU A 83 -10.44 -7.10 -13.97
N LEU A 84 -11.32 -8.08 -13.77
CA LEU A 84 -11.45 -8.80 -12.50
C LEU A 84 -10.19 -9.59 -12.16
N ASP A 85 -9.55 -10.23 -13.14
CA ASP A 85 -8.32 -10.98 -12.91
C ASP A 85 -7.16 -10.06 -12.53
N THR A 86 -7.09 -8.86 -13.12
CA THR A 86 -6.09 -7.85 -12.73
C THR A 86 -6.33 -7.34 -11.30
N LEU A 87 -7.59 -7.19 -10.88
CA LEU A 87 -7.94 -6.77 -9.52
C LEU A 87 -7.59 -7.80 -8.44
N LYS A 88 -7.67 -9.10 -8.76
CA LYS A 88 -7.31 -10.18 -7.83
C LYS A 88 -5.83 -10.19 -7.46
N GLU A 89 -4.96 -9.53 -8.23
CA GLU A 89 -3.52 -9.44 -7.92
C GLU A 89 -3.22 -8.53 -6.71
N VAL A 90 -4.22 -7.82 -6.16
CA VAL A 90 -4.10 -6.97 -4.96
C VAL A 90 -4.40 -7.74 -3.67
N GLU A 91 -5.05 -8.90 -3.75
CA GLU A 91 -5.40 -9.75 -2.59
C GLU A 91 -4.19 -10.52 -2.03
#